data_AF-A0A7X3BNY4-F1
#
_entry.id   AF-A0A7X3BNY4-F1
#
_cell.length_a   1.000
_cell.length_b   1.000
_cell.length_c   1.000
_cell.angle_alpha   90.00
_cell.angle_beta   90.00
_cell.angle_gamma   90.00
#
_symmetry.space_group_name_H-M   'P 1'
#
loop_
_entity.id
_entity.type
_entity.pdbx_description
1 polymer ?
#
loop_
_entity_poly.entity_id
_entity_poly.type
_entity_poly.pdbx_seq_one_letter_code
_entity_poly.pdbx_strand_id
1 'polypeptide(L)' 'MSQQHQKWIQLVKDKLISEGMTRTHLARACGVKKPTISELLKYGKGSIKLKNRVCDVLGIDETWVDSEEP' A
#
# COMPACT_ATOMS: atom_id res chain seq x y z
N MET A 1 -2.03 6.75 -13.41
CA MET A 1 -2.42 6.54 -12.00
C MET A 1 -3.92 6.74 -11.95
N SER A 2 -4.68 5.68 -11.71
CA SER A 2 -6.13 5.81 -11.50
C SER A 2 -6.39 6.58 -10.20
N GLN A 3 -7.52 7.29 -10.08
CA GLN A 3 -7.90 8.00 -8.85
C GLN A 3 -7.92 7.05 -7.64
N GLN A 4 -8.31 5.79 -7.86
CA GLN A 4 -8.23 4.74 -6.83
C GLN A 4 -6.80 4.51 -6.35
N HIS A 5 -5.82 4.44 -7.27
CA HIS A 5 -4.39 4.31 -6.92
C HIS A 5 -3.89 5.44 -6.03
N GLN A 6 -4.36 6.65 -6.23
CA GLN A 6 -4.02 7.74 -5.31
C GLN A 6 -4.71 7.57 -3.96
N LYS A 7 -5.98 7.14 -3.93
CA LYS A 7 -6.79 7.05 -2.71
C LYS A 7 -6.18 6.16 -1.62
N TRP A 8 -5.87 4.86 -1.81
CA TRP A 8 -5.13 4.18 -0.70
C TRP A 8 -3.65 4.41 -0.70
N ILE A 9 -3.00 4.99 -1.72
CA ILE A 9 -1.63 5.45 -1.44
C ILE A 9 -1.71 6.47 -0.30
N GLN A 10 -2.78 7.27 -0.28
CA GLN A 10 -3.10 8.16 0.83
C GLN A 10 -3.50 7.38 2.09
N LEU A 11 -4.47 6.46 2.02
CA LEU A 11 -4.87 5.66 3.20
C LEU A 11 -3.70 4.89 3.84
N VAL A 12 -2.81 4.29 3.03
CA VAL A 12 -1.59 3.62 3.53
C VAL A 12 -0.69 4.60 4.24
N LYS A 13 -0.49 5.80 3.71
CA LYS A 13 0.31 6.83 4.38
C LYS A 13 -0.34 7.25 5.69
N ASP A 14 -1.65 7.44 5.72
CA ASP A 14 -2.38 7.82 6.93
C ASP A 14 -2.33 6.71 7.99
N LYS A 15 -2.54 5.45 7.60
CA LYS A 15 -2.40 4.27 8.49
C LYS A 15 -0.97 4.15 9.03
N LEU A 16 0.04 4.35 8.19
CA LEU A 16 1.44 4.35 8.62
C LEU A 16 1.70 5.42 9.69
N ILE A 17 1.16 6.62 9.50
CA ILE A 17 1.31 7.72 10.47
C ILE A 17 0.54 7.39 11.75
N SER A 18 -0.70 6.93 11.62
CA SER A 18 -1.58 6.59 12.75
C SER A 18 -1.02 5.46 13.63
N GLU A 19 -0.38 4.46 13.04
CA GLU A 19 0.26 3.37 13.78
C GLU A 19 1.74 3.64 14.13
N GLY A 20 2.27 4.81 13.78
CA GLY A 20 3.70 5.12 14.00
C GLY A 20 4.65 4.21 13.21
N MET A 21 4.15 3.53 12.17
CA MET A 21 4.94 2.65 11.33
C MET A 21 5.72 3.44 10.29
N THR A 22 7.03 3.15 10.20
CA THR A 22 7.86 3.71 9.13
C THR A 22 7.80 2.86 7.86
N ARG A 23 8.14 3.43 6.71
CA ARG A 23 8.27 2.67 5.44
C ARG A 23 9.25 1.50 5.56
N THR A 24 10.25 1.61 6.42
CA THR A 24 11.20 0.51 6.70
C THR A 24 10.52 -0.62 7.47
N HIS A 25 9.64 -0.29 8.42
CA HIS A 25 8.86 -1.26 9.17
C HIS A 25 7.88 -2.01 8.24
N LEU A 26 7.15 -1.27 7.40
CA LEU A 26 6.27 -1.84 6.39
C LEU A 26 7.01 -2.75 5.40
N ALA A 27 8.18 -2.31 4.93
CA ALA A 27 9.00 -3.11 4.03
C ALA A 27 9.42 -4.44 4.68
N ARG A 28 9.84 -4.41 5.96
CA ARG A 28 10.16 -5.63 6.73
C ARG A 28 8.94 -6.53 6.91
N ALA A 29 7.78 -5.99 7.30
CA ALA A 29 6.55 -6.75 7.47
C ALA A 29 6.04 -7.38 6.16
N CYS A 30 6.23 -6.68 5.05
CA CYS A 30 5.91 -7.18 3.71
C CYS A 30 7.00 -8.09 3.12
N GLY A 31 8.15 -8.26 3.78
CA GLY A 31 9.27 -9.06 3.27
C GLY A 31 9.95 -8.49 2.02
N VAL A 32 9.85 -7.18 1.79
CA VAL A 32 10.42 -6.50 0.62
C VAL A 32 11.47 -5.45 1.02
N LYS A 33 12.20 -4.94 0.02
CA LYS A 33 13.17 -3.86 0.25
C LYS A 33 12.44 -2.51 0.39
N LYS A 34 13.00 -1.60 1.20
CA LYS A 34 12.50 -0.21 1.35
C LYS A 34 12.27 0.53 0.02
N PRO A 35 13.15 0.42 -1.01
CA PRO A 35 12.92 1.04 -2.30
C PRO A 35 11.64 0.54 -2.98
N THR A 36 11.31 -0.75 -2.84
CA THR A 36 10.09 -1.35 -3.40
C THR A 36 8.82 -0.72 -2.81
N ILE A 37 8.78 -0.49 -1.50
CA ILE A 37 7.68 0.25 -0.87
C ILE A 37 7.64 1.71 -1.33
N SER A 38 8.79 2.36 -1.47
CA SER A 38 8.84 3.74 -2.00
C SER A 38 8.32 3.82 -3.45
N GLU A 39 8.67 2.87 -4.32
CA GLU A 39 8.16 2.80 -5.69
C GLU A 39 6.67 2.48 -5.74
N LEU A 40 6.19 1.58 -4.87
CA LEU A 40 4.77 1.29 -4.70
C LEU A 40 3.99 2.56 -4.32
N LEU A 41 4.45 3.32 -3.31
CA LEU A 41 3.77 4.52 -2.82
C LEU A 41 3.96 5.76 -3.71
N LYS A 42 4.95 5.75 -4.61
CA LYS A 42 5.22 6.88 -5.51
C LYS A 42 4.61 6.66 -6.90
N TYR A 43 4.69 5.46 -7.43
CA TYR A 43 4.32 5.12 -8.80
C TYR A 43 3.20 4.07 -8.90
N GLY A 44 2.74 3.51 -7.77
CA GLY A 44 1.77 2.40 -7.79
C GLY A 44 2.35 1.09 -8.32
N LYS A 45 3.68 1.04 -8.56
CA LYS A 45 4.40 -0.12 -9.11
C LYS A 45 4.59 -1.18 -8.03
N GLY A 46 3.74 -2.19 -8.06
CA GLY A 46 3.88 -3.37 -7.22
C GLY A 46 2.86 -4.43 -7.61
N SER A 47 3.24 -5.69 -7.42
CA SER A 47 2.36 -6.82 -7.67
C SER A 47 1.11 -6.76 -6.78
N ILE A 48 -0.01 -7.28 -7.27
CA ILE A 48 -1.26 -7.40 -6.48
C ILE A 48 -0.99 -8.10 -5.14
N LYS A 49 -0.15 -9.15 -5.14
CA LYS A 49 0.30 -9.83 -3.91
C LYS A 49 0.93 -8.87 -2.87
N LEU A 50 1.76 -7.92 -3.31
CA LEU A 50 2.39 -6.94 -2.43
C LEU A 50 1.35 -5.94 -1.90
N LYS A 51 0.43 -5.48 -2.75
CA LYS A 51 -0.67 -4.59 -2.34
C LYS A 51 -1.55 -5.24 -1.28
N ASN A 52 -1.97 -6.49 -1.52
CA ASN A 52 -2.75 -7.27 -0.56
C ASN A 52 -1.98 -7.48 0.74
N ARG A 53 -0.67 -7.74 0.68
CA ARG A 53 0.17 -7.86 1.88
C ARG A 53 0.26 -6.56 2.67
N VAL A 54 0.37 -5.43 1.98
CA VAL A 54 0.36 -4.10 2.62
C VAL A 54 -0.99 -3.83 3.28
N CYS A 55 -2.11 -4.18 2.62
CA CYS A 55 -3.43 -4.09 3.22
C CYS A 55 -3.54 -4.96 4.47
N ASP A 56 -3.10 -6.22 4.39
CA ASP A 56 -3.13 -7.19 5.51
C ASP A 56 -2.30 -6.69 6.71
N VAL A 57 -1.06 -6.26 6.47
CA VAL A 57 -0.17 -5.71 7.52
C VAL A 57 -0.76 -4.46 8.17
N LEU A 58 -1.38 -3.59 7.36
CA LEU A 58 -1.98 -2.36 7.84
C LEU A 58 -3.46 -2.56 8.22
N GLY A 59 -4.03 -3.76 8.20
CA GLY A 59 -5.46 -3.99 8.44
C GLY A 59 -6.38 -3.04 7.63
N ILE A 60 -6.03 -2.76 6.38
CA ILE A 60 -6.86 -1.96 5.47
C ILE A 60 -7.82 -2.91 4.78
N ASP A 61 -9.09 -2.86 5.19
CA ASP A 61 -10.18 -3.65 4.61
C ASP A 61 -10.61 -3.14 3.22
N GLU A 62 -10.22 -1.90 2.87
CA GLU A 62 -10.57 -1.27 1.60
C GLU A 62 -9.88 -2.02 0.43
N THR A 63 -10.68 -2.71 -0.37
CA THR A 63 -10.23 -3.57 -1.47
C THR A 63 -9.64 -2.72 -2.60
N TRP A 64 -8.40 -3.04 -2.94
CA TRP A 64 -7.65 -2.46 -4.06
C TRP A 64 -7.98 -3.03 -5.42
N VAL A 65 -8.67 -4.16 -5.38
CA VAL A 65 -9.04 -4.96 -6.52
C VAL A 65 -10.41 -4.44 -6.93
N ASP A 66 -10.39 -3.69 -8.02
CA ASP A 66 -11.48 -3.35 -8.92
C ASP A 66 -12.73 -2.67 -8.32
N SER A 67 -12.83 -1.36 -8.54
CA SER A 67 -13.97 -0.93 -9.36
C SER A 67 -13.53 -0.96 -10.81
N GLU A 68 -13.61 -2.14 -11.42
CA GLU A 68 -14.23 -2.20 -12.73
C GLU A 68 -15.68 -1.77 -12.48
N GLU A 69 -15.98 -0.49 -12.75
CA GLU A 69 -17.38 -0.11 -12.99
C GLU A 69 -17.87 -0.89 -14.23
N PRO A 70 -19.16 -1.29 -14.26
CA PRO A 70 -19.76 -2.07 -15.34
C PRO A 70 -19.76 -1.38 -16.70
#